data_AF-A0A379W0Z0-F1
#
_entry.id   AF-A0A379W0Z0-F1
#
_cell.length_a   1.000
_cell.length_b   1.000
_cell.length_c   1.000
_cell.angle_alpha   90.00
_cell.angle_beta   90.00
_cell.angle_gamma   90.00
#
_symmetry.space_group_name_H-M   'P 1'
#
loop_
_entity.id
_entity.type
_entity.pdbx_description
1 polymer ?
#
loop_
_entity_poly.entity_id
_entity_poly.type
_entity_poly.pdbx_seq_one_letter_code
_entity_poly.pdbx_strand_id
1 'polypeptide(L)'
;MKIACFGLAFKPNIDDLRESPAMGIAQSIARWHSGETLVVEPNIRQLPKKLDGLCTLAKLDAALAAADVLVMLVDHDEFKAIPGDAVHQRYVVDTKGVWR
;
A
#
# COMPACT_ATOMS: atom_id res chain seq x y z
N MET A 1 -10.80 -10.33 -5.90
CA MET A 1 -9.84 -9.34 -6.38
C MET A 1 -9.42 -8.45 -5.22
N LYS A 2 -8.13 -8.43 -4.91
CA LYS A 2 -7.52 -7.66 -3.82
C LYS A 2 -6.58 -6.62 -4.39
N ILE A 3 -6.68 -5.40 -3.87
CA ILE A 3 -5.78 -4.29 -4.22
C ILE A 3 -4.92 -4.00 -2.99
N ALA A 4 -3.60 -3.99 -3.15
CA ALA A 4 -2.68 -3.61 -2.08
C ALA A 4 -2.03 -2.26 -2.38
N CYS A 5 -2.26 -1.29 -1.49
CA CYS A 5 -1.60 0.01 -1.52
C CYS A 5 -0.36 -0.01 -0.63
N PHE A 6 0.81 0.20 -1.22
CA PHE A 6 2.10 0.23 -0.55
C PHE A 6 2.46 1.69 -0.25
N GLY A 7 2.50 2.00 1.05
CA GLY A 7 2.78 3.33 1.56
C GLY A 7 1.50 4.11 1.89
N LEU A 8 1.47 4.66 3.10
CA LEU A 8 0.42 5.57 3.58
C LEU A 8 0.97 6.90 4.07
N ALA A 9 2.23 6.97 4.52
CA ALA A 9 2.84 8.21 4.97
C ALA A 9 2.96 9.26 3.85
N PHE A 10 3.16 10.54 4.20
CA PHE A 10 3.32 11.57 3.17
C PHE A 10 4.73 11.58 2.54
N LYS A 11 5.72 10.95 3.19
CA LYS A 11 7.09 10.76 2.70
C LYS A 11 7.65 9.41 3.18
N PRO A 12 8.75 8.91 2.59
CA PRO A 12 9.37 7.66 3.01
C PRO A 12 9.86 7.65 4.47
N ASN A 13 9.85 6.45 5.05
CA ASN A 13 10.49 6.04 6.30
C ASN A 13 10.07 6.84 7.53
N ILE A 14 8.79 7.22 7.58
CA ILE A 14 8.17 7.90 8.72
C ILE A 14 6.76 7.37 8.96
N ASP A 15 6.21 7.64 10.13
CA ASP A 15 4.88 7.19 10.57
C ASP A 15 3.79 8.27 10.44
N ASP A 16 4.14 9.50 10.02
CA ASP A 16 3.18 10.60 9.93
C ASP A 16 2.27 10.46 8.70
N LEU A 17 0.98 10.23 8.99
CA LEU A 17 -0.08 10.07 7.99
C LEU A 17 -0.90 11.35 7.79
N ARG A 18 -0.62 12.43 8.56
CA ARG A 18 -1.39 13.68 8.46
C ARG A 18 -1.20 14.30 7.09
N GLU A 19 -2.29 14.77 6.50
CA GLU A 19 -2.32 15.37 5.16
C GLU A 19 -1.69 14.49 4.06
N SER A 20 -1.60 13.17 4.27
CA SER A 20 -1.01 12.26 3.30
C SER A 20 -1.90 12.11 2.05
N PRO A 21 -1.38 12.43 0.85
CA PRO A 21 -2.08 12.13 -0.40
C PRO A 21 -2.27 10.63 -0.61
N ALA A 22 -1.29 9.82 -0.19
CA ALA A 22 -1.32 8.36 -0.31
C ALA A 22 -2.48 7.76 0.50
N MET A 23 -2.70 8.25 1.73
CA MET A 23 -3.84 7.85 2.55
C MET A 23 -5.17 8.20 1.88
N GLY A 24 -5.25 9.37 1.23
CA GLY A 24 -6.43 9.77 0.45
C GLY A 24 -6.72 8.81 -0.71
N ILE A 25 -5.68 8.43 -1.47
CA ILE A 25 -5.80 7.49 -2.58
C ILE A 25 -6.26 6.12 -2.08
N ALA A 26 -5.63 5.57 -1.04
CA ALA A 26 -6.04 4.30 -0.43
C ALA A 26 -7.50 4.33 0.03
N GLN A 27 -7.94 5.43 0.64
CA GLN A 27 -9.35 5.60 1.05
C GLN A 27 -10.30 5.64 -0.15
N SER A 28 -9.94 6.36 -1.22
CA SER A 28 -10.76 6.43 -2.44
C SER A 28 -10.88 5.07 -3.11
N ILE A 29 -9.78 4.30 -3.19
CA ILE A 29 -9.79 2.94 -3.71
C ILE A 29 -10.70 2.06 -2.86
N ALA A 30 -10.55 2.06 -1.53
CA ALA A 30 -11.34 1.23 -0.64
C ALA A 30 -12.85 1.54 -0.66
N ARG A 31 -13.23 2.78 -0.96
CA ARG A 31 -14.65 3.17 -1.10
C ARG A 31 -15.25 2.79 -2.46
N TRP A 32 -14.44 2.82 -3.51
CA TRP A 32 -14.88 2.54 -4.88
C TRP A 32 -14.86 1.04 -5.20
N HIS A 33 -13.84 0.34 -4.72
CA HIS A 33 -13.63 -1.08 -4.94
C HIS A 33 -14.52 -1.91 -4.02
N SER A 34 -15.24 -2.88 -4.58
CA SER A 34 -16.11 -3.78 -3.82
C SER A 34 -15.38 -4.94 -3.15
N GLY A 35 -14.12 -5.19 -3.53
CA GLY A 35 -13.27 -6.22 -2.93
C GLY A 35 -12.39 -5.69 -1.80
N GLU A 36 -11.50 -6.55 -1.33
CA GLU A 36 -10.61 -6.21 -0.21
C GLU A 36 -9.51 -5.23 -0.64
N THR A 37 -9.32 -4.17 0.15
CA THR A 37 -8.22 -3.22 0.01
C THR A 37 -7.23 -3.42 1.15
N LEU A 38 -6.06 -3.92 0.81
CA LEU A 38 -4.93 -4.04 1.73
C LEU A 38 -4.12 -2.74 1.71
N VAL A 39 -3.58 -2.35 2.85
CA VAL A 39 -2.61 -1.27 2.94
C VAL A 39 -1.37 -1.79 3.66
N VAL A 40 -0.20 -1.44 3.14
CA VAL A 40 1.10 -1.81 3.69
C VAL A 40 1.81 -0.52 4.07
N GLU A 41 2.07 -0.32 5.35
CA GLU A 41 2.82 0.82 5.87
C GLU A 41 3.75 0.32 6.98
N PRO A 42 5.07 0.15 6.70
CA PRO A 42 6.02 -0.42 7.66
C PRO A 42 6.14 0.38 8.95
N ASN A 43 5.88 1.69 8.89
CA ASN A 43 6.15 2.61 9.99
C ASN A 43 4.98 2.77 10.96
N ILE A 44 3.84 2.13 10.73
CA ILE A 44 2.68 2.18 11.64
C ILE A 44 2.32 0.80 12.18
N ARG A 45 1.69 0.79 13.36
CA ARG A 45 1.20 -0.46 14.00
C ARG A 45 -0.32 -0.62 13.95
N GLN A 46 -1.04 0.45 13.59
CA GLN A 46 -2.49 0.49 13.56
C GLN A 46 -2.97 1.43 12.48
N LEU A 47 -4.16 1.17 11.94
CA LEU A 47 -4.77 2.05 10.96
C LEU A 47 -5.24 3.35 11.60
N PRO A 48 -5.15 4.48 10.88
CA PRO A 48 -5.87 5.68 11.27
C PRO A 48 -7.38 5.43 11.13
N LYS A 49 -8.18 6.06 11.99
CA LYS A 49 -9.66 5.93 12.00
C LYS A 49 -10.31 6.16 10.63
N LYS A 50 -9.70 6.96 9.76
CA LYS A 50 -10.19 7.23 8.40
C LYS A 50 -10.22 5.99 7.49
N LEU A 51 -9.39 4.99 7.79
CA LEU A 51 -9.27 3.73 7.05
C LEU A 51 -9.82 2.53 7.82
N ASP A 52 -10.18 2.71 9.10
CA ASP A 52 -10.76 1.66 9.92
C ASP A 52 -12.09 1.18 9.33
N GLY A 53 -12.26 -0.14 9.22
CA GLY A 53 -13.39 -0.77 8.53
C GLY A 53 -13.43 -0.64 7.01
N LEU A 54 -12.52 0.13 6.39
CA LEU A 54 -12.41 0.27 4.93
C LEU A 54 -11.23 -0.54 4.35
N CYS A 55 -10.12 -0.56 5.08
CA CYS A 55 -8.90 -1.25 4.67
C CYS A 55 -8.44 -2.26 5.73
N THR A 56 -7.57 -3.17 5.31
CA THR A 56 -6.85 -4.08 6.22
C THR A 56 -5.36 -3.74 6.18
N LEU A 57 -4.79 -3.42 7.35
CA LEU A 57 -3.34 -3.26 7.48
C LEU A 57 -2.68 -4.64 7.34
N ALA A 58 -1.89 -4.80 6.29
CA ALA A 58 -1.24 -6.05 5.96
C ALA A 58 0.28 -5.94 6.14
N LYS A 59 0.91 -7.07 6.45
CA LYS A 59 2.36 -7.21 6.33
C LYS A 59 2.76 -7.26 4.86
N LEU A 60 3.96 -6.81 4.56
CA LEU A 60 4.55 -6.75 3.22
C LEU A 60 4.42 -8.09 2.47
N ASP A 61 4.95 -9.19 3.03
CA ASP A 61 4.92 -10.51 2.39
C ASP A 61 3.50 -11.03 2.18
N ALA A 62 2.60 -10.77 3.13
CA ALA A 62 1.20 -11.19 3.04
C ALA A 62 0.47 -10.45 1.92
N ALA A 63 0.75 -9.15 1.75
CA ALA A 63 0.18 -8.36 0.66
C ALA A 63 0.75 -8.79 -0.69
N LEU A 64 2.07 -9.02 -0.80
CA LEU A 64 2.69 -9.54 -2.03
C LEU A 64 2.16 -10.93 -2.42
N ALA A 65 1.83 -11.78 -1.45
CA ALA A 65 1.30 -13.11 -1.75
C ALA A 65 -0.19 -13.10 -2.13
N ALA A 66 -0.99 -12.18 -1.56
CA ALA A 66 -2.45 -12.22 -1.66
C ALA A 66 -3.05 -11.21 -2.64
N ALA A 67 -2.31 -10.14 -3.01
CA ALA A 67 -2.84 -9.07 -3.85
C ALA A 67 -2.83 -9.46 -5.33
N ASP A 68 -3.91 -9.09 -6.04
CA ASP A 68 -4.01 -9.21 -7.49
C ASP A 68 -3.44 -7.96 -8.19
N VAL A 69 -3.53 -6.80 -7.52
CA VAL A 69 -3.06 -5.49 -7.99
C VAL A 69 -2.19 -4.86 -6.92
N LEU A 70 -1.00 -4.39 -7.30
CA LEU A 70 -0.15 -3.58 -6.42
C LEU A 70 -0.21 -2.10 -6.83
N VAL A 71 -0.25 -1.21 -5.84
CA VAL A 71 -0.22 0.25 -6.02
C VAL A 71 0.88 0.82 -5.13
N MET A 72 2.00 1.26 -5.72
CA MET A 72 3.11 1.90 -5.00
C MET A 72 2.83 3.40 -4.86
N LEU A 73 2.60 3.86 -3.63
CA LEU A 73 2.26 5.24 -3.30
C LEU A 73 3.41 5.98 -2.60
N VAL A 74 4.21 5.27 -1.79
CA VAL A 74 5.35 5.82 -1.06
C VAL A 74 6.51 4.84 -1.14
N ASP A 75 7.70 5.32 -1.48
CA ASP A 75 8.89 4.53 -1.73
C ASP A 75 9.72 4.29 -0.46
N HIS A 76 9.12 3.61 0.52
CA HIS A 76 9.82 3.16 1.74
C HIS A 76 11.00 2.23 1.41
N ASP A 77 12.01 2.22 2.27
CA ASP A 77 13.23 1.44 2.04
C ASP A 77 12.91 -0.07 2.00
N GLU A 78 11.97 -0.53 2.82
CA GLU A 78 11.49 -1.92 2.82
C GLU A 78 10.90 -2.32 1.47
N PHE A 79 10.30 -1.38 0.75
CA PHE A 79 9.71 -1.67 -0.56
C PHE A 79 10.75 -1.69 -1.67
N LYS A 80 11.75 -0.81 -1.59
CA LYS A 80 12.90 -0.79 -2.49
C LYS A 80 13.77 -2.04 -2.36
N ALA A 81 13.76 -2.65 -1.17
CA ALA A 81 14.49 -3.88 -0.90
C ALA A 81 13.83 -5.13 -1.51
N ILE A 82 12.59 -5.04 -2.00
CA ILE A 82 11.92 -6.16 -2.68
C ILE A 82 12.57 -6.35 -4.06
N PRO A 83 13.11 -7.54 -4.36
CA PRO A 83 13.60 -7.87 -5.68
C PRO A 83 12.49 -7.79 -6.73
N GLY A 84 12.78 -7.26 -7.92
CA GLY A 84 11.77 -7.12 -8.98
C GLY A 84 11.18 -8.47 -9.43
N ASP A 85 11.95 -9.55 -9.34
CA ASP A 85 11.48 -10.91 -9.63
C ASP A 85 10.56 -11.49 -8.55
N ALA A 86 10.42 -10.85 -7.40
CA ALA A 86 9.44 -11.22 -6.37
C ALA A 86 8.05 -10.57 -6.61
N VAL A 87 7.95 -9.63 -7.55
CA VAL A 87 6.69 -8.97 -7.92
C VAL A 87 6.07 -9.71 -9.11
N HIS A 88 5.09 -10.56 -8.81
CA HIS A 88 4.45 -11.44 -9.81
C HIS A 88 3.07 -10.95 -10.28
N GLN A 89 2.57 -9.86 -9.70
CA GLN A 89 1.24 -9.36 -9.97
C GLN A 89 1.09 -8.91 -11.41
N ARG A 90 -0.03 -9.30 -12.03
CA ARG A 90 -0.37 -8.90 -13.40
C ARG A 90 -0.49 -7.40 -13.55
N TYR A 91 -0.95 -6.71 -12.52
CA TYR A 91 -1.16 -5.27 -12.53
C TYR A 91 -0.37 -4.60 -11.41
N VAL A 92 0.56 -3.72 -11.81
CA VAL A 92 1.37 -2.91 -10.91
C VAL A 92 1.23 -1.46 -11.33
N VAL A 93 0.73 -0.62 -10.44
CA VAL A 93 0.68 0.84 -10.59
C VAL A 93 1.79 1.42 -9.75
N ASP A 94 2.94 1.69 -10.37
CA ASP A 94 4.09 2.22 -9.69
C ASP A 94 4.28 3.73 -9.94
N THR A 95 3.90 4.54 -8.96
CA THR A 95 4.02 6.01 -9.03
C THR A 95 5.42 6.51 -8.66
N LYS A 96 6.31 5.62 -8.21
CA LYS A 96 7.64 5.94 -7.67
C LYS A 96 8.80 5.35 -8.47
N GLY A 97 8.53 4.37 -9.34
CA GLY A 97 9.53 3.73 -10.19
C GLY A 97 10.45 2.76 -9.44
N VAL A 98 9.93 2.06 -8.44
CA VAL A 98 10.65 1.10 -7.59
C VAL A 98 10.69 -0.30 -8.20
N TRP A 99 9.60 -0.78 -8.80
CA TRP A 99 9.45 -2.17 -9.29
C TRP A 99 9.31 -2.25 -10.82
N ARG A 100 10.04 -1.41 -11.54
CA ARG A 100 10.14 -1.47 -13.02
C ARG A 100 11.21 -2.43 -13.49
#